data_AF-A0A940C578-F1
#
_entry.id   AF-A0A940C578-F1
#
_cell.length_a   1.000
_cell.length_b   1.000
_cell.length_c   1.000
_cell.angle_alpha   90.00
_cell.angle_beta   90.00
_cell.angle_gamma   90.00
#
_symmetry.space_group_name_H-M   'P 1'
#
loop_
_entity.id
_entity.type
_entity.pdbx_description
1 polymer ?
#
loop_
_entity_poly.entity_id
_entity_poly.type
_entity_poly.pdbx_seq_one_letter_code
_entity_poly.pdbx_strand_id
1 'polypeptide(L)'
;MIKIIEKIKDYISGKYFDFITDREFNGKDPNYFGEVSDKIAEEVHDFLSDLIAEAFIDEIGLIEENDDCIIQVYVNTDDPETIPHFHIRKYGDGDEAEWETCVKYTDAVYCRHNNLNDKLPDKEIAVALDKMLRSPNPYDPGRTYWQTATVAWNCNNDKSGIELPFDLIQPDYTQLK
;
A
#
# COMPACT_ATOMS: atom_id res chain seq x y z
N MET A 1 0.75 12.74 -8.85
CA MET A 1 0.79 12.65 -10.33
C MET A 1 2.10 13.15 -10.95
N ILE A 2 2.56 14.40 -10.73
CA ILE A 2 3.82 14.91 -11.32
C ILE A 2 5.06 14.11 -10.85
N LYS A 3 5.18 13.84 -9.55
CA LYS A 3 6.28 13.03 -8.98
C LYS A 3 6.32 11.58 -9.51
N ILE A 4 5.15 11.00 -9.82
CA ILE A 4 5.01 9.66 -10.39
C ILE A 4 5.56 9.63 -11.82
N ILE A 5 5.22 10.66 -12.62
CA ILE A 5 5.73 10.80 -14.00
C ILE A 5 7.26 10.96 -14.01
N GLU A 6 7.83 11.67 -13.03
CA GLU A 6 9.28 11.81 -12.89
C GLU A 6 9.95 10.47 -12.48
N LYS A 7 9.39 9.73 -11.52
CA LYS A 7 9.86 8.37 -11.17
C LYS A 7 9.83 7.41 -12.36
N ILE A 8 8.75 7.42 -13.16
CA ILE A 8 8.64 6.60 -14.39
C ILE A 8 9.73 6.98 -15.38
N LYS A 9 9.96 8.28 -15.59
CA LYS A 9 10.98 8.76 -16.52
C LYS A 9 12.38 8.36 -16.09
N ASP A 10 12.69 8.45 -14.79
CA ASP A 10 14.00 8.07 -14.26
C ASP A 10 14.22 6.56 -14.34
N TYR A 11 13.22 5.75 -14.00
CA TYR A 11 13.28 4.29 -14.10
C TYR A 11 13.52 3.82 -15.54
N ILE A 12 12.72 4.33 -16.48
CA ILE A 12 12.87 4.02 -17.91
C ILE A 12 14.22 4.55 -18.43
N SER A 13 14.64 5.76 -18.05
CA SER A 13 15.88 6.33 -18.60
C SER A 13 17.14 5.66 -18.05
N GLY A 14 17.16 5.24 -16.78
CA GLY A 14 18.31 4.56 -16.18
C GLY A 14 18.46 3.12 -16.65
N LYS A 15 17.44 2.28 -16.42
CA LYS A 15 17.51 0.84 -16.69
C LYS A 15 17.51 0.51 -18.18
N TYR A 16 16.71 1.22 -18.98
CA TYR A 16 16.55 0.92 -20.42
C TYR A 16 17.77 1.37 -21.23
N PHE A 17 18.46 2.43 -20.81
CA PHE A 17 19.67 2.91 -21.48
C PHE A 17 20.85 1.97 -21.21
N ASP A 18 21.03 1.52 -19.97
CA ASP A 18 22.09 0.56 -19.61
C ASP A 18 21.84 -0.82 -20.25
N PHE A 19 20.60 -1.30 -20.27
CA PHE A 19 20.26 -2.60 -20.88
C PHE A 19 20.50 -2.65 -22.39
N ILE A 20 20.31 -1.51 -23.09
CA ILE A 20 20.56 -1.39 -24.53
C ILE A 20 22.05 -1.18 -24.84
N THR A 21 22.80 -0.54 -23.93
CA THR A 21 24.19 -0.12 -24.21
C THR A 21 25.25 -1.13 -23.75
N ASP A 22 24.96 -1.99 -22.77
CA ASP A 22 25.95 -2.94 -22.21
C ASP A 22 26.18 -4.23 -23.03
N ARG A 23 25.41 -4.48 -24.09
CA ARG A 23 25.68 -5.60 -25.00
C ARG A 23 25.79 -5.13 -26.43
N GLU A 24 27.04 -5.02 -26.90
CA GLU A 24 27.35 -4.97 -28.32
C GLU A 24 26.46 -5.98 -29.08
N PHE A 25 25.68 -5.45 -30.02
CA PHE A 25 24.80 -6.18 -30.94
C PHE A 25 25.60 -7.04 -31.95
N ASN A 26 26.51 -7.87 -31.44
CA ASN A 26 27.33 -8.78 -32.22
C ASN A 26 26.56 -10.09 -32.47
N GLY A 27 25.58 -10.02 -33.37
CA GLY A 27 25.13 -11.17 -34.18
C GLY A 27 24.30 -12.27 -33.51
N LYS A 28 23.38 -11.94 -32.58
CA LYS A 28 22.52 -12.95 -31.95
C LYS A 28 21.13 -13.11 -32.58
N ASP A 29 20.68 -14.35 -32.50
CA ASP A 29 19.39 -14.98 -32.86
C ASP A 29 18.18 -14.02 -32.91
N PRO A 30 17.35 -14.03 -33.97
CA PRO A 30 16.12 -13.25 -34.06
C PRO A 30 15.15 -13.44 -32.87
N ASN A 31 15.20 -14.59 -32.18
CA ASN A 31 14.36 -14.87 -31.02
C ASN A 31 14.81 -14.13 -29.74
N TYR A 32 16.05 -13.62 -29.71
CA TYR A 32 16.59 -12.87 -28.56
C TYR A 32 15.84 -11.57 -28.32
N PHE A 33 15.35 -10.90 -29.37
CA PHE A 33 14.57 -9.68 -29.25
C PHE A 33 13.20 -9.92 -28.59
N GLY A 34 12.59 -11.07 -28.84
CA GLY A 34 11.32 -11.45 -28.20
C GLY A 34 11.50 -11.64 -26.69
N GLU A 35 12.47 -12.47 -26.29
CA GLU A 35 12.74 -12.75 -24.87
C GLU A 35 13.14 -11.50 -24.07
N VAL A 36 13.90 -10.58 -24.69
CA VAL A 36 14.25 -9.30 -24.06
C VAL A 36 13.03 -8.39 -23.94
N SER A 37 12.20 -8.31 -24.99
CA SER A 37 10.98 -7.51 -24.98
C SER A 37 9.99 -8.00 -23.91
N ASP A 38 9.85 -9.31 -23.76
CA ASP A 38 8.92 -9.91 -22.80
C ASP A 38 9.37 -9.65 -21.35
N LYS A 39 10.67 -9.83 -21.04
CA LYS A 39 11.21 -9.51 -19.71
C LYS A 39 11.09 -8.03 -19.35
N ILE A 40 11.35 -7.16 -20.31
CA ILE A 40 11.18 -5.71 -20.14
C ILE A 40 9.70 -5.40 -19.88
N ALA A 41 8.78 -6.05 -20.60
CA ALA A 41 7.35 -5.84 -20.40
C ALA A 41 6.91 -6.30 -19.00
N GLU A 42 7.41 -7.44 -18.50
CA GLU A 42 7.18 -7.91 -17.12
C GLU A 42 7.74 -6.92 -16.09
N GLU A 43 9.01 -6.53 -16.18
CA GLU A 43 9.62 -5.61 -15.20
C GLU A 43 8.97 -4.20 -15.20
N VAL A 44 8.57 -3.71 -16.38
CA VAL A 44 7.85 -2.43 -16.48
C VAL A 44 6.42 -2.58 -15.96
N HIS A 45 5.76 -3.71 -16.22
CA HIS A 45 4.42 -3.99 -15.71
C HIS A 45 4.42 -4.03 -14.18
N ASP A 46 5.38 -4.72 -13.57
CA ASP A 46 5.49 -4.83 -12.11
C ASP A 46 5.79 -3.46 -11.49
N PHE A 47 6.78 -2.73 -12.02
CA PHE A 47 7.09 -1.38 -11.55
C PHE A 47 5.89 -0.41 -11.68
N LEU A 48 5.16 -0.46 -12.80
CA LEU A 48 3.97 0.37 -12.98
C LEU A 48 2.84 -0.07 -12.06
N SER A 49 2.69 -1.36 -11.78
CA SER A 49 1.68 -1.87 -10.86
C SER A 49 1.93 -1.39 -9.43
N ASP A 50 3.18 -1.42 -8.97
CA ASP A 50 3.57 -0.93 -7.65
C ASP A 50 3.40 0.58 -7.53
N LEU A 51 3.81 1.33 -8.56
CA LEU A 51 3.68 2.79 -8.58
C LEU A 51 2.23 3.25 -8.70
N ILE A 52 1.39 2.47 -9.41
CA ILE A 52 -0.06 2.64 -9.42
C ILE A 52 -0.60 2.36 -8.03
N ALA A 53 -0.24 1.24 -7.40
CA ALA A 53 -0.69 0.93 -6.04
C ALA A 53 -0.37 2.07 -5.05
N GLU A 54 0.83 2.66 -5.09
CA GLU A 54 1.17 3.84 -4.28
C GLU A 54 0.36 5.11 -4.62
N ALA A 55 -0.10 5.24 -5.86
CA ALA A 55 -0.87 6.40 -6.32
C ALA A 55 -2.36 6.33 -5.95
N PHE A 56 -2.83 5.15 -5.55
CA PHE A 56 -4.24 4.83 -5.25
C PHE A 56 -4.42 4.45 -3.79
N ILE A 57 -3.75 5.18 -2.89
CA ILE A 57 -3.99 5.08 -1.45
C ILE A 57 -4.46 6.41 -0.87
N ASP A 58 -5.28 6.31 0.16
CA ASP A 58 -5.60 7.40 1.07
C ASP A 58 -4.91 7.13 2.42
N GLU A 59 -3.88 7.92 2.72
CA GLU A 59 -3.11 7.75 3.96
C GLU A 59 -3.94 8.21 5.16
N ILE A 60 -4.12 7.31 6.11
CA ILE A 60 -4.80 7.60 7.36
C ILE A 60 -3.80 8.21 8.34
N GLY A 61 -2.66 7.56 8.55
CA GLY A 61 -1.66 8.00 9.51
C GLY A 61 -0.44 7.08 9.58
N LEU A 62 0.52 7.51 10.41
CA LEU A 62 1.81 6.86 10.58
C LEU A 62 2.02 6.50 12.06
N ILE A 63 2.58 5.33 12.31
CA ILE A 63 3.01 4.86 13.63
C ILE A 63 4.54 4.81 13.62
N GLU A 64 5.16 5.60 14.48
CA GLU A 64 6.62 5.59 14.68
C GLU A 64 7.00 4.42 15.60
N GLU A 65 7.81 3.49 15.09
CA GLU A 65 8.39 2.40 15.90
C GLU A 65 9.77 2.80 16.46
N ASN A 66 10.57 3.50 15.66
CA ASN A 66 11.86 4.11 16.00
C ASN A 66 12.23 5.16 14.93
N ASP A 67 13.37 5.85 15.09
CA ASP A 67 13.77 7.01 14.25
C ASP A 67 13.83 6.71 12.74
N ASP A 68 13.99 5.45 12.34
CA ASP A 68 14.15 5.02 10.94
C ASP A 68 12.98 4.14 10.42
N CYS A 69 12.03 3.75 11.28
CA CYS A 69 10.94 2.86 10.93
C CYS A 69 9.57 3.51 11.11
N ILE A 70 8.85 3.58 9.99
CA ILE A 70 7.50 4.13 9.92
C ILE A 70 6.54 3.04 9.42
N ILE A 71 5.54 2.74 10.24
CA ILE A 71 4.42 1.88 9.87
C ILE A 71 3.29 2.78 9.34
N GLN A 72 2.89 2.57 8.09
CA GLN A 72 1.85 3.34 7.43
C GLN A 72 0.50 2.63 7.53
N VAL A 73 -0.55 3.41 7.81
CA VAL A 73 -1.95 2.96 7.80
C VAL A 73 -2.69 3.71 6.71
N TYR A 74 -3.41 3.00 5.84
CA TYR A 74 -4.04 3.56 4.65
C TYR A 74 -5.25 2.77 4.17
N VAL A 75 -6.02 3.38 3.27
CA VAL A 75 -7.11 2.74 2.52
C VAL A 75 -6.71 2.69 1.05
N ASN A 76 -6.85 1.53 0.41
CA ASN A 76 -6.74 1.43 -1.05
C ASN A 76 -7.97 2.03 -1.71
N THR A 77 -7.74 2.81 -2.78
CA THR A 77 -8.77 3.25 -3.70
C THR A 77 -9.18 2.10 -4.62
N ASP A 78 -10.49 1.94 -4.80
CA ASP A 78 -11.06 0.86 -5.61
C ASP A 78 -10.57 -0.53 -5.20
N ASP A 79 -10.44 -0.79 -3.89
CA ASP A 79 -10.05 -2.09 -3.38
C ASP A 79 -11.02 -3.17 -3.92
N PRO A 80 -10.50 -4.24 -4.55
CA PRO A 80 -11.35 -5.27 -5.14
C PRO A 80 -12.16 -6.05 -4.11
N GLU A 81 -11.76 -6.02 -2.83
CA GLU A 81 -12.50 -6.68 -1.77
C GLU A 81 -13.73 -5.88 -1.34
N THR A 82 -14.83 -6.62 -1.20
CA THR A 82 -16.12 -6.05 -0.82
C THR A 82 -16.26 -5.88 0.70
N ILE A 83 -15.39 -6.48 1.49
CA ILE A 83 -15.41 -6.38 2.96
C ILE A 83 -14.70 -5.09 3.35
N PRO A 84 -15.31 -4.19 4.14
CA PRO A 84 -14.61 -3.00 4.61
C PRO A 84 -13.39 -3.33 5.47
N HIS A 85 -12.21 -2.89 5.02
CA HIS A 85 -10.94 -3.06 5.71
C HIS A 85 -9.99 -1.89 5.39
N PHE A 86 -8.92 -1.77 6.16
CA PHE A 86 -7.80 -0.88 5.85
C PHE A 86 -6.49 -1.64 5.98
N HIS A 87 -5.45 -1.08 5.36
CA HIS A 87 -4.15 -1.68 5.20
C HIS A 87 -3.12 -1.07 6.15
N ILE A 88 -2.15 -1.89 6.52
CA ILE A 88 -1.06 -1.55 7.43
C ILE A 88 0.20 -2.16 6.83
N ARG A 89 1.21 -1.34 6.58
CA ARG A 89 2.50 -1.81 6.06
C ARG A 89 3.65 -1.15 6.76
N LYS A 90 4.78 -1.84 6.79
CA LYS A 90 6.07 -1.30 7.24
C LYS A 90 7.03 -1.24 6.06
N TYR A 91 7.71 -0.12 5.90
CA TYR A 91 8.84 -0.03 4.97
C TYR A 91 10.12 -0.48 5.67
N GLY A 92 10.95 -1.23 4.95
CA GLY A 92 12.31 -1.55 5.38
C GLY A 92 13.34 -0.57 4.81
N ASP A 93 14.61 -0.99 4.81
CA ASP A 93 15.70 -0.29 4.11
C ASP A 93 15.55 -0.48 2.57
N GLY A 94 14.51 0.10 1.98
CA GLY A 94 14.20 -0.02 0.55
C GLY A 94 12.84 0.54 0.18
N ASP A 95 12.50 0.48 -1.12
CA ASP A 95 11.21 0.94 -1.64
C ASP A 95 10.09 -0.12 -1.49
N GLU A 96 10.43 -1.34 -1.04
CA GLU A 96 9.47 -2.43 -0.82
C GLU A 96 9.03 -2.51 0.66
N ALA A 97 7.75 -2.82 0.88
CA ALA A 97 7.24 -3.09 2.22
C ALA A 97 7.86 -4.38 2.77
N GLU A 98 8.40 -4.33 3.99
CA GLU A 98 8.92 -5.51 4.69
C GLU A 98 7.78 -6.49 5.01
N TRP A 99 6.61 -5.95 5.35
CA TRP A 99 5.37 -6.69 5.53
C TRP A 99 4.17 -5.78 5.28
N GLU A 100 3.05 -6.40 4.89
CA GLU A 100 1.77 -5.72 4.69
C GLU A 100 0.63 -6.64 5.12
N THR A 101 -0.32 -6.07 5.86
CA THR A 101 -1.52 -6.77 6.33
C THR A 101 -2.72 -5.84 6.31
N CYS A 102 -3.91 -6.40 6.46
CA CYS A 102 -5.16 -5.65 6.47
C CYS A 102 -6.11 -6.16 7.56
N VAL A 103 -6.91 -5.25 8.10
CA VAL A 103 -7.82 -5.50 9.22
C VAL A 103 -9.19 -4.89 8.94
N LYS A 104 -10.24 -5.56 9.40
CA LYS A 104 -11.63 -5.16 9.13
C LYS A 104 -12.06 -3.97 9.97
N TYR A 105 -12.99 -3.18 9.46
CA TYR A 105 -13.64 -2.11 10.24
C TYR A 105 -14.65 -2.64 11.27
N THR A 106 -15.24 -3.80 11.04
CA THR A 106 -16.37 -4.33 11.83
C THR A 106 -15.95 -5.06 13.09
N ASP A 107 -14.75 -5.61 13.09
CA ASP A 107 -14.23 -6.50 14.13
C ASP A 107 -12.70 -6.51 14.10
N ALA A 108 -12.08 -6.80 15.25
CA ALA A 108 -10.64 -6.92 15.39
C ALA A 108 -10.14 -8.24 14.79
N VAL A 109 -10.24 -8.37 13.47
CA VAL A 109 -9.92 -9.57 12.70
C VAL A 109 -9.13 -9.18 11.46
N TYR A 110 -8.10 -9.95 11.13
CA TYR A 110 -7.38 -9.79 9.88
C TYR A 110 -8.29 -10.06 8.67
N CYS A 111 -8.27 -9.18 7.68
CA CYS A 111 -8.98 -9.35 6.42
C CYS A 111 -8.04 -10.01 5.41
N ARG A 112 -7.95 -11.34 5.33
CA ARG A 112 -6.97 -11.95 4.41
C ARG A 112 -7.49 -11.95 2.98
N HIS A 113 -6.77 -11.29 2.08
CA HIS A 113 -7.02 -11.33 0.64
C HIS A 113 -5.73 -11.13 -0.16
N ASN A 114 -5.76 -11.57 -1.42
CA ASN A 114 -4.59 -11.56 -2.31
C ASN A 114 -3.36 -12.22 -1.66
N ASN A 115 -2.20 -11.56 -1.75
CA ASN A 115 -0.95 -11.98 -1.12
C ASN A 115 -0.81 -11.46 0.33
N LEU A 116 -1.78 -10.67 0.81
CA LEU A 116 -1.76 -10.04 2.14
C LEU A 116 -2.23 -11.03 3.21
N ASN A 117 -1.35 -11.98 3.51
CA ASN A 117 -1.59 -13.03 4.51
C ASN A 117 -0.78 -12.85 5.79
N ASP A 118 0.03 -11.79 5.86
CA ASP A 118 0.84 -11.49 7.04
C ASP A 118 -0.02 -11.09 8.22
N LYS A 119 0.58 -11.19 9.40
CA LYS A 119 0.02 -10.67 10.65
C LYS A 119 0.95 -9.58 11.15
N LEU A 120 0.41 -8.70 12.00
CA LEU A 120 1.28 -7.79 12.74
C LEU A 120 2.33 -8.62 13.49
N PRO A 121 3.64 -8.30 13.33
CA PRO A 121 4.71 -9.11 13.87
C PRO A 121 4.82 -8.98 15.39
N ASP A 122 4.35 -7.87 15.95
CA ASP A 122 4.40 -7.57 17.37
C ASP A 122 3.04 -7.04 17.89
N LYS A 123 2.69 -7.44 19.12
CA LYS A 123 1.47 -7.00 19.80
C LYS A 123 1.54 -5.51 20.13
N GLU A 124 2.74 -4.99 20.32
CA GLU A 124 3.03 -3.60 20.62
C GLU A 124 2.58 -2.70 19.46
N ILE A 125 2.72 -3.18 18.22
CA ILE A 125 2.21 -2.50 17.01
C ILE A 125 0.68 -2.46 17.04
N ALA A 126 0.02 -3.55 17.44
CA ALA A 126 -1.44 -3.57 17.55
C ALA A 126 -1.95 -2.57 18.62
N VAL A 127 -1.21 -2.42 19.73
CA VAL A 127 -1.50 -1.41 20.77
C VAL A 127 -1.28 0.00 20.25
N ALA A 128 -0.18 0.24 19.52
CA ALA A 128 0.12 1.54 18.93
C ALA A 128 -0.91 1.93 17.87
N LEU A 129 -1.32 0.98 17.02
CA LEU A 129 -2.40 1.13 16.05
C LEU A 129 -3.71 1.51 16.73
N ASP A 130 -4.16 0.72 17.71
CA ASP A 130 -5.42 0.97 18.42
C ASP A 130 -5.42 2.37 19.06
N LYS A 131 -4.30 2.75 19.69
CA LYS A 131 -4.12 4.06 20.30
C LYS A 131 -4.14 5.20 19.28
N MET A 132 -3.43 5.05 18.15
CA MET A 132 -3.41 6.05 17.09
C MET A 132 -4.82 6.25 16.53
N LEU A 133 -5.53 5.17 16.18
CA LEU A 133 -6.89 5.25 15.63
C LEU A 133 -7.86 6.00 16.55
N ARG A 134 -7.73 5.83 17.88
CA ARG A 134 -8.55 6.56 18.87
C ARG A 134 -8.16 8.02 19.05
N SER A 135 -6.95 8.40 18.65
CA SER A 135 -6.42 9.74 18.87
C SER A 135 -6.99 10.74 17.85
N PRO A 136 -7.08 12.03 18.22
CA PRO A 136 -7.43 13.09 17.26
C PRO A 136 -6.47 13.10 16.08
N ASN A 137 -6.99 13.23 14.86
CA ASN A 137 -6.18 13.38 13.67
C ASN A 137 -5.80 14.88 13.50
N PRO A 138 -4.51 15.25 13.59
CA PRO A 138 -4.08 16.64 13.43
C PRO A 138 -4.30 17.16 11.99
N TYR A 139 -4.41 16.26 11.01
CA TYR A 139 -4.63 16.60 9.60
C TYR A 139 -6.12 16.66 9.21
N ASP A 140 -7.02 16.20 10.09
CA ASP A 140 -8.47 16.25 9.91
C ASP A 140 -9.16 16.76 11.19
N PRO A 141 -9.11 18.08 11.44
CA PRO A 141 -9.52 18.65 12.72
C PRO A 141 -10.97 18.34 13.10
N GLY A 142 -11.16 17.85 14.33
CA GLY A 142 -12.46 17.47 14.86
C GLY A 142 -12.81 16.00 14.64
N ARG A 143 -11.93 15.23 14.00
CA ARG A 143 -12.05 13.77 13.86
C ARG A 143 -10.88 13.05 14.51
N THR A 144 -11.12 11.79 14.84
CA THR A 144 -10.07 10.82 15.17
C THR A 144 -9.52 10.19 13.90
N TYR A 145 -8.33 9.58 13.97
CA TYR A 145 -7.79 8.79 12.85
C TYR A 145 -8.76 7.68 12.40
N TRP A 146 -9.49 7.07 13.34
CA TRP A 146 -10.55 6.09 13.03
C TRP A 146 -11.68 6.67 12.17
N GLN A 147 -12.15 7.87 12.51
CA GLN A 147 -13.19 8.54 11.72
C GLN A 147 -12.66 8.96 10.36
N THR A 148 -11.40 9.42 10.27
CA THR A 148 -10.74 9.68 8.99
C THR A 148 -10.67 8.41 8.15
N ALA A 149 -10.30 7.26 8.74
CA ALA A 149 -10.26 5.97 8.06
C ALA A 149 -11.63 5.58 7.47
N THR A 150 -12.69 5.75 8.27
CA THR A 150 -14.07 5.47 7.84
C THR A 150 -14.49 6.35 6.66
N VAL A 151 -14.15 7.65 6.71
CA VAL A 151 -14.41 8.58 5.61
C VAL A 151 -13.58 8.19 4.38
N ALA A 152 -12.32 7.85 4.55
CA ALA A 152 -11.43 7.41 3.48
C ALA A 152 -12.01 6.18 2.77
N TRP A 153 -12.44 5.14 3.50
CA TRP A 153 -13.13 3.98 2.91
C TRP A 153 -14.33 4.40 2.06
N ASN A 154 -15.24 5.18 2.63
CA ASN A 154 -16.47 5.59 1.95
C ASN A 154 -16.21 6.44 0.70
N CYS A 155 -15.14 7.24 0.69
CA CYS A 155 -14.78 8.08 -0.45
C CYS A 155 -14.09 7.29 -1.57
N ASN A 156 -13.48 6.14 -1.25
CA ASN A 156 -12.58 5.43 -2.14
C ASN A 156 -13.12 4.07 -2.61
N ASN A 157 -14.16 3.52 -1.98
CA ASN A 157 -14.64 2.15 -2.22
C ASN A 157 -16.15 2.07 -2.45
N ASP A 158 -16.73 3.05 -3.15
CA ASP A 158 -18.16 3.11 -3.48
C ASP A 158 -18.65 1.88 -4.27
N LYS A 159 -17.79 1.30 -5.12
CA LYS A 159 -18.05 0.08 -5.89
C LYS A 159 -18.34 -1.15 -5.03
N SER A 160 -17.86 -1.18 -3.78
CA SER A 160 -18.19 -2.26 -2.84
C SER A 160 -19.70 -2.30 -2.51
N GLY A 161 -20.40 -1.17 -2.69
CA GLY A 161 -21.80 -0.99 -2.29
C GLY A 161 -22.00 -0.93 -0.79
N ILE A 162 -20.93 -0.86 0.00
CA ILE A 162 -20.96 -0.82 1.47
C ILE A 162 -20.42 0.51 1.96
N GLU A 163 -21.31 1.29 2.57
CA GLU A 163 -20.99 2.54 3.26
C GLU A 163 -20.91 2.28 4.78
N LEU A 164 -19.79 2.68 5.38
CA LEU A 164 -19.59 2.61 6.82
C LEU A 164 -20.28 3.80 7.51
N PRO A 165 -20.97 3.59 8.64
CA PRO A 165 -21.60 4.68 9.37
C PRO A 165 -20.54 5.57 10.04
N PHE A 166 -20.77 6.88 10.06
CA PHE A 166 -19.80 7.84 10.63
C PHE A 166 -19.58 7.66 12.15
N ASP A 167 -20.57 7.13 12.86
CA ASP A 167 -20.53 6.79 14.27
C ASP A 167 -20.11 5.33 14.53
N LEU A 168 -19.53 4.65 13.53
CA LEU A 168 -18.98 3.31 13.68
C LEU A 168 -18.00 3.27 14.86
N ILE A 169 -18.23 2.34 15.78
CA ILE A 169 -17.39 2.18 16.97
C ILE A 169 -16.13 1.43 16.56
N GLN A 170 -14.96 2.00 16.85
CA GLN A 170 -13.68 1.34 16.66
C GLN A 170 -13.60 0.02 17.46
N PRO A 171 -13.34 -1.12 16.81
CA PRO A 171 -13.01 -2.38 17.49
C PRO A 171 -11.79 -2.23 18.42
N ASP A 172 -11.63 -3.15 19.36
CA ASP A 172 -10.41 -3.23 20.16
C ASP A 172 -9.33 -4.00 19.39
N TYR A 173 -8.49 -3.28 18.64
CA TYR A 173 -7.45 -3.90 17.80
C TYR A 173 -6.30 -4.50 18.63
N THR A 174 -6.24 -4.26 19.94
CA THR A 174 -5.31 -4.98 20.83
C THR A 174 -5.65 -6.48 20.93
N GLN A 175 -6.85 -6.86 20.47
CA GLN A 175 -7.38 -8.22 20.45
C GLN A 175 -7.46 -8.82 19.04
N LEU A 176 -6.66 -8.33 18.09
CA LEU A 176 -6.60 -8.83 16.70
C LEU A 176 -6.44 -10.36 16.63
N LYS A 177 -7.23 -11.00 15.77
CA LYS A 177 -7.26 -12.47 15.56
C LYS A 177 -7.03 -12.87 14.11
#